data_AF-B0EKI0-F1
#
_entry.id   AF-B0EKI0-F1
#
_cell.length_a   1.000
_cell.length_b   1.000
_cell.length_c   1.000
_cell.angle_alpha   90.00
_cell.angle_beta   90.00
_cell.angle_gamma   90.00
#
_symmetry.space_group_name_H-M   'P 1'
#
loop_
_entity.id
_entity.type
_entity.pdbx_description
1 polymer ?
#
loop_
_entity_poly.entity_id
_entity_poly.type
_entity_poly.pdbx_seq_one_letter_code
_entity_poly.pdbx_strand_id
1 'polypeptide(L)'
;MTTNIQTRIDQVIHCNNQLQSFLNMVKFYELSKRINYKEKYQNEIDLIAIKQLSNTIEVLQQGEDSVDQIESEKKKIIESIEKTLKSVELIYQECIKNREYIMNTKIEMINALKEREESQHNYIIAEMEKKLNEEKFKYESIKKQNEIKIEKTKKKIEENKKKNRDNTISLYEHPTLIFKENNKLKKIEENILRQPFDISIDEDNTIPLSTDSMSHGDIKKLIQEKISSWTSFSFKQVIFNSDQNEWIKGSCVFNEKVLNHNNLAFIITDTNKNKFGGFIYQSVSMEESYISDPQAFLFTIQINNKIEFNKFDITNQQYAFYLTGPKTKRLFTFGFGGYDLTVMKKGEEGSKCHQRTYQYNGHSLCGSDHFTPQHIEVWQFS
;
A
#
# COMPACT_ATOMS: atom_id res chain seq x y z
N MET A 1 19.11 -1.74 40.23
CA MET A 1 17.81 -2.35 40.60
C MET A 1 16.62 -1.45 40.28
N THR A 2 16.73 -0.13 40.41
CA THR A 2 15.68 0.86 40.08
C THR A 2 15.24 0.87 38.61
N THR A 3 16.13 0.60 37.66
CA THR A 3 15.82 0.56 36.22
C THR A 3 14.85 -0.56 35.82
N ASN A 4 14.84 -1.68 36.55
CA ASN A 4 13.97 -2.82 36.23
C ASN A 4 12.51 -2.58 36.68
N ILE A 5 12.33 -1.78 37.75
CA ILE A 5 11.01 -1.43 38.28
C ILE A 5 10.31 -0.45 37.33
N GLN A 6 11.03 0.56 36.81
CA GLN A 6 10.44 1.53 35.89
C GLN A 6 9.97 0.87 34.58
N THR A 7 10.79 0.01 33.98
CA THR A 7 10.41 -0.72 32.76
C THR A 7 9.16 -1.58 32.96
N ARG A 8 9.01 -2.19 34.14
CA ARG A 8 7.81 -2.98 34.47
C ARG A 8 6.57 -2.11 34.67
N ILE A 9 6.72 -0.92 35.26
CA ILE A 9 5.63 0.06 35.39
C ILE A 9 5.17 0.52 33.99
N ASP A 10 6.11 0.84 33.11
CA ASP A 10 5.80 1.30 31.74
C ASP A 10 5.09 0.21 30.92
N GLN A 11 5.48 -1.07 31.10
CA GLN A 11 4.81 -2.21 30.46
C GLN A 11 3.37 -2.41 30.98
N VAL A 12 3.13 -2.21 32.27
CA VAL A 12 1.78 -2.30 32.86
C VAL A 12 0.89 -1.16 32.37
N ILE A 13 1.42 0.07 32.31
CA ILE A 13 0.71 1.22 31.75
C ILE A 13 0.36 0.96 30.28
N HIS A 14 1.30 0.42 29.51
CA HIS A 14 1.09 0.06 28.10
C HIS A 14 -0.03 -0.98 27.93
N CYS A 15 -0.04 -2.04 28.74
CA CYS A 15 -1.09 -3.06 28.70
C CYS A 15 -2.46 -2.49 29.09
N ASN A 16 -2.53 -1.62 30.10
CA ASN A 16 -3.78 -0.99 30.51
C ASN A 16 -4.37 -0.10 29.41
N ASN A 17 -3.51 0.64 28.70
CA ASN A 17 -3.93 1.47 27.56
C ASN A 17 -4.44 0.63 26.38
N GLN A 18 -3.81 -0.51 26.10
CA GLN A 18 -4.30 -1.47 25.09
C GLN A 18 -5.66 -2.05 25.47
N LEU A 19 -5.85 -2.41 26.74
CA LEU A 19 -7.12 -2.95 27.23
C LEU A 19 -8.25 -1.92 27.15
N GLN A 20 -7.99 -0.65 27.48
CA GLN A 20 -8.97 0.43 27.32
C GLN A 20 -9.32 0.71 25.86
N SER A 21 -8.33 0.68 24.96
CA SER A 21 -8.57 0.81 23.52
C SER A 21 -9.46 -0.31 22.99
N PHE A 22 -9.22 -1.55 23.43
CA PHE A 22 -10.04 -2.71 23.08
C PHE A 22 -11.47 -2.59 23.62
N LEU A 23 -11.64 -2.19 24.89
CA LEU A 23 -12.96 -1.97 25.49
C LEU A 23 -13.76 -0.88 24.75
N ASN A 24 -13.09 0.18 24.28
CA ASN A 24 -13.72 1.23 23.48
C ASN A 24 -14.11 0.73 22.08
N MET A 25 -13.30 -0.14 21.47
CA MET A 25 -13.63 -0.80 20.20
C MET A 25 -14.86 -1.70 20.32
N VAL A 26 -14.98 -2.48 21.42
CA VAL A 26 -16.14 -3.34 21.68
C VAL A 26 -17.40 -2.52 21.91
N LYS A 27 -17.32 -1.44 22.71
CA LYS A 27 -18.44 -0.49 22.89
C LYS A 27 -18.87 0.15 21.57
N PHE A 28 -17.91 0.53 20.74
CA PHE A 28 -18.15 1.09 19.41
C PHE A 28 -18.87 0.10 18.48
N TYR A 29 -18.46 -1.18 18.47
CA TYR A 29 -19.10 -2.22 17.68
C TYR A 29 -20.56 -2.44 18.09
N GLU A 30 -20.84 -2.52 19.40
CA GLU A 30 -22.20 -2.64 19.93
C GLU A 30 -23.08 -1.41 19.61
N LEU A 31 -22.53 -0.20 19.69
CA LEU A 31 -23.22 1.03 19.29
C LEU A 31 -23.50 1.11 17.79
N SER A 32 -22.56 0.66 16.95
CA SER A 32 -22.74 0.64 15.49
C SER A 32 -23.85 -0.31 15.04
N LYS A 33 -24.02 -1.46 15.71
CA LYS A 33 -25.16 -2.36 15.51
C LYS A 33 -26.48 -1.65 15.78
N ARG A 34 -26.56 -0.83 16.84
CA ARG A 34 -27.77 -0.07 17.21
C ARG A 34 -28.15 1.00 16.19
N ILE A 35 -27.18 1.60 15.49
CA ILE A 35 -27.45 2.63 14.47
C ILE A 35 -28.06 2.02 13.20
N ASN A 36 -27.65 0.82 12.80
CA ASN A 36 -28.18 0.14 11.61
C ASN A 36 -29.66 -0.30 11.77
N TYR A 37 -30.13 -0.39 13.02
CA TYR A 37 -31.54 -0.61 13.32
C TYR A 37 -32.44 0.61 13.03
N LYS A 38 -31.88 1.82 12.93
CA LYS A 38 -32.64 3.07 12.76
C LYS A 38 -33.39 3.16 11.41
N GLU A 39 -32.74 2.80 10.31
CA GLU A 39 -33.38 2.82 8.97
C GLU A 39 -34.43 1.72 8.82
N LYS A 40 -34.26 0.61 9.56
CA LYS A 40 -35.22 -0.49 9.58
C LYS A 40 -36.48 -0.15 10.38
N TYR A 41 -36.33 0.44 11.58
CA TYR A 41 -37.46 0.66 12.47
C TYR A 41 -38.25 1.95 12.20
N GLN A 42 -37.69 2.97 11.54
CA GLN A 42 -38.45 4.18 11.19
C GLN A 42 -39.63 3.81 10.27
N ASN A 43 -39.39 2.97 9.27
CA ASN A 43 -40.44 2.48 8.37
C ASN A 43 -41.45 1.58 9.08
N GLU A 44 -41.03 0.75 10.04
CA GLU A 44 -41.93 -0.12 10.80
C GLU A 44 -42.84 0.67 11.76
N ILE A 45 -42.33 1.72 12.39
CA ILE A 45 -43.12 2.60 13.27
C ILE A 45 -44.17 3.37 12.47
N ASP A 46 -43.79 3.94 11.32
CA ASP A 46 -44.72 4.67 10.45
C ASP A 46 -45.81 3.71 9.91
N LEU A 47 -45.44 2.48 9.55
CA LEU A 47 -46.40 1.44 9.11
C LEU A 47 -47.37 1.01 10.22
N ILE A 48 -46.91 0.85 11.47
CA ILE A 48 -47.78 0.49 12.60
C ILE A 48 -48.76 1.61 12.91
N ALA A 49 -48.31 2.87 12.90
CA ALA A 49 -49.16 4.03 13.14
C ALA A 49 -50.24 4.18 12.04
N ILE A 50 -49.85 4.02 10.77
CA ILE A 50 -50.80 4.04 9.63
C ILE A 50 -51.82 2.91 9.74
N LYS A 51 -51.39 1.70 10.15
CA LYS A 51 -52.28 0.54 10.29
C LYS A 51 -53.28 0.71 11.43
N GLN A 52 -52.84 1.25 12.58
CA GLN A 52 -53.75 1.54 13.70
C GLN A 52 -54.78 2.61 13.32
N LEU A 53 -54.35 3.69 12.66
CA LEU A 53 -55.25 4.73 12.14
C LEU A 53 -56.26 4.17 11.15
N SER A 54 -55.81 3.32 10.22
CA SER A 54 -56.68 2.71 9.19
C SER A 54 -57.76 1.83 9.82
N ASN A 55 -57.38 0.97 10.77
CA ASN A 55 -58.32 0.11 11.48
C ASN A 55 -59.37 0.91 12.26
N THR A 56 -58.99 2.02 12.90
CA THR A 56 -59.95 2.87 13.61
C THR A 56 -60.93 3.55 12.65
N ILE A 57 -60.44 4.07 11.52
CA ILE A 57 -61.31 4.70 10.50
C ILE A 57 -62.35 3.69 10.00
N GLU A 58 -61.96 2.43 9.81
CA GLU A 58 -62.85 1.37 9.35
C GLU A 58 -63.94 1.02 10.38
N VAL A 59 -63.61 0.99 11.68
CA VAL A 59 -64.59 0.78 12.77
C VAL A 59 -65.58 1.94 12.85
N LEU A 60 -65.11 3.18 12.72
CA LEU A 60 -65.95 4.39 12.75
C LEU A 60 -66.90 4.50 11.55
N GLN A 61 -66.62 3.81 10.44
CA GLN A 61 -67.48 3.79 9.26
C GLN A 61 -68.65 2.77 9.36
N GLN A 62 -68.62 1.87 10.35
CA GLN A 62 -69.57 0.75 10.43
C GLN A 62 -70.68 0.90 11.49
N GLY A 63 -70.69 1.96 12.31
CA GLY A 63 -71.67 2.16 13.38
C GLY A 63 -72.37 3.52 13.35
N GLU A 64 -73.69 3.54 13.63
CA GLU A 64 -74.44 4.74 14.05
C GLU A 64 -74.07 5.14 15.50
N ASP A 65 -72.77 5.22 15.80
CA ASP A 65 -72.32 5.70 17.10
C ASP A 65 -72.57 7.22 17.20
N SER A 66 -72.90 7.71 18.39
CA SER A 66 -73.12 9.14 18.58
C SER A 66 -71.82 9.91 18.30
N VAL A 67 -71.94 11.04 17.60
CA VAL A 67 -70.81 11.91 17.20
C VAL A 67 -69.86 12.21 18.38
N ASP A 68 -70.41 12.34 19.59
CA ASP A 68 -69.64 12.60 20.81
C ASP A 68 -68.66 11.47 21.19
N GLN A 69 -69.02 10.21 20.94
CA GLN A 69 -68.17 9.06 21.21
C GLN A 69 -66.97 9.04 20.25
N ILE A 70 -67.23 9.34 18.97
CA ILE A 70 -66.20 9.43 17.92
C ILE A 70 -65.21 10.55 18.24
N GLU A 71 -65.70 11.72 18.66
CA GLU A 71 -64.82 12.83 19.04
C GLU A 71 -63.95 12.50 20.27
N SER A 72 -64.52 11.80 21.25
CA SER A 72 -63.77 11.34 22.44
C SER A 72 -62.65 10.36 22.08
N GLU A 73 -62.93 9.38 21.22
CA GLU A 73 -61.92 8.40 20.78
C GLU A 73 -60.84 9.05 19.91
N LYS A 74 -61.23 9.95 18.99
CA LYS A 74 -60.29 10.74 18.20
C LYS A 74 -59.32 11.51 19.09
N LYS A 75 -59.81 12.13 20.17
CA LYS A 75 -58.97 12.86 21.13
C LYS A 75 -57.96 11.93 21.82
N LYS A 76 -58.39 10.76 22.29
CA LYS A 76 -57.49 9.77 22.90
C LYS A 76 -56.39 9.29 21.95
N ILE A 77 -56.73 9.10 20.66
CA ILE A 77 -55.77 8.69 19.63
C ILE A 77 -54.74 9.79 19.39
N ILE A 78 -55.18 11.05 19.25
CA ILE A 78 -54.29 12.19 19.09
C ILE A 78 -53.31 12.28 20.27
N GLU A 79 -53.81 12.19 21.51
CA GLU A 79 -52.97 12.21 22.72
C GLU A 79 -51.95 11.04 22.73
N SER A 80 -52.34 9.85 22.27
CA SER A 80 -51.44 8.69 22.15
C SER A 80 -50.37 8.89 21.08
N ILE A 81 -50.71 9.49 19.94
CA ILE A 81 -49.77 9.82 18.86
C ILE A 81 -48.78 10.87 19.36
N GLU A 82 -49.24 11.94 19.98
CA GLU A 82 -48.37 13.00 20.54
C GLU A 82 -47.39 12.45 21.57
N LYS A 83 -47.85 11.57 22.47
CA LYS A 83 -46.98 10.89 23.43
C LYS A 83 -45.91 10.04 22.74
N THR A 84 -46.28 9.32 21.69
CA THR A 84 -45.36 8.48 20.91
C THR A 84 -44.34 9.33 20.17
N LEU A 85 -44.76 10.41 19.51
CA LEU A 85 -43.88 11.36 18.83
C LEU A 85 -42.86 11.97 19.79
N LYS A 86 -43.29 12.35 21.00
CA LYS A 86 -42.39 12.88 22.04
C LYS A 86 -41.36 11.85 22.48
N SER A 87 -41.73 10.57 22.62
CA SER A 87 -40.78 9.49 22.91
C SER A 87 -39.79 9.28 21.77
N VAL A 88 -40.24 9.32 20.50
CA VAL A 88 -39.36 9.23 19.32
C VAL A 88 -38.39 10.40 19.26
N GLU A 89 -38.83 11.62 19.56
CA GLU A 89 -37.97 12.80 19.62
C GLU A 89 -36.88 12.65 20.69
N LEU A 90 -37.22 12.17 21.89
CA LEU A 90 -36.23 11.92 22.94
C LEU A 90 -35.17 10.88 22.52
N ILE A 91 -35.61 9.78 21.90
CA ILE A 91 -34.69 8.76 21.36
C ILE A 91 -33.79 9.36 20.27
N TYR A 92 -34.34 10.21 19.40
CA TYR A 92 -33.58 10.88 18.35
C TYR A 92 -32.50 11.80 18.93
N GLN A 93 -32.84 12.60 19.95
CA GLN A 93 -31.87 13.47 20.63
C GLN A 93 -30.77 12.66 21.34
N GLU A 94 -31.12 11.54 21.97
CA GLU A 94 -30.12 10.63 22.57
C GLU A 94 -29.20 10.03 21.50
N CYS A 95 -29.74 9.66 20.33
CA CYS A 95 -28.94 9.18 19.20
C CYS A 95 -27.96 10.22 18.69
N ILE A 96 -28.35 11.50 18.62
CA ILE A 96 -27.45 12.60 18.23
C ILE A 96 -26.31 12.72 19.24
N LYS A 97 -26.61 12.77 20.55
CA LYS A 97 -25.59 12.85 21.60
C LYS A 97 -24.62 11.67 21.55
N ASN A 98 -25.13 10.46 21.35
CA ASN A 98 -24.29 9.27 21.21
C ASN A 98 -23.40 9.33 19.95
N ARG A 99 -23.92 9.86 18.83
CA ARG A 99 -23.12 10.06 17.61
C ARG A 99 -21.99 11.06 17.82
N GLU A 100 -22.27 12.18 18.48
CA GLU A 100 -21.26 13.19 18.83
C GLU A 100 -20.19 12.61 19.75
N TYR A 101 -20.59 11.88 20.79
CA TYR A 101 -19.68 11.18 21.69
C TYR A 101 -18.74 10.23 20.93
N ILE A 102 -19.30 9.37 20.06
CA ILE A 102 -18.51 8.46 19.21
C ILE A 102 -17.53 9.22 18.31
N MET A 103 -17.97 10.34 17.73
CA MET A 103 -17.12 11.14 16.86
C MET A 103 -15.95 11.77 17.63
N ASN A 104 -16.20 12.29 18.83
CA ASN A 104 -15.16 12.85 19.69
C ASN A 104 -14.16 11.78 20.13
N THR A 105 -14.63 10.59 20.55
CA THR A 105 -13.73 9.47 20.89
C THR A 105 -12.88 9.04 19.71
N LYS A 106 -13.42 9.03 18.48
CA LYS A 106 -12.63 8.75 17.27
C LYS A 106 -11.53 9.77 17.04
N ILE A 107 -11.83 11.06 17.23
CA ILE A 107 -10.84 12.14 17.09
C ILE A 107 -9.72 11.96 18.13
N GLU A 108 -10.06 11.68 19.39
CA GLU A 108 -9.07 11.41 20.44
C GLU A 108 -8.17 10.21 20.10
N MET A 109 -8.74 9.11 19.61
CA MET A 109 -7.98 7.93 19.19
C MET A 109 -7.03 8.23 18.02
N ILE A 110 -7.47 9.01 17.03
CA ILE A 110 -6.63 9.42 15.90
C ILE A 110 -5.47 10.29 16.38
N ASN A 111 -5.70 11.23 17.29
CA ASN A 111 -4.64 12.08 17.84
C ASN A 111 -3.62 11.26 18.63
N ALA A 112 -4.07 10.32 19.46
CA ALA A 112 -3.17 9.43 20.20
C ALA A 112 -2.33 8.53 19.27
N LEU A 113 -2.89 8.08 18.13
CA LEU A 113 -2.13 7.33 17.13
C LEU A 113 -1.06 8.20 16.45
N LYS A 114 -1.39 9.45 16.10
CA LYS A 114 -0.42 10.40 15.54
C LYS A 114 0.74 10.69 16.49
N GLU A 115 0.45 10.96 17.77
CA GLU A 115 1.48 11.20 18.79
C GLU A 115 2.41 9.99 18.96
N ARG A 116 1.85 8.77 18.85
CA ARG A 116 2.64 7.53 18.90
C ARG A 116 3.54 7.38 17.68
N GLU A 117 3.03 7.62 16.48
CA GLU A 117 3.82 7.54 15.24
C GLU A 117 4.96 8.56 15.24
N GLU A 118 4.69 9.80 15.67
CA GLU A 118 5.70 10.85 15.82
C GLU A 118 6.78 10.45 16.84
N SER A 119 6.37 9.87 17.97
CA SER A 119 7.30 9.36 18.99
C SER A 119 8.19 8.22 18.46
N GLN A 120 7.61 7.29 17.68
CA GLN A 120 8.37 6.21 17.04
C GLN A 120 9.34 6.73 15.98
N HIS A 121 8.91 7.71 15.18
CA HIS A 121 9.75 8.34 14.17
C HIS A 121 10.95 9.05 14.81
N ASN A 122 10.71 9.84 15.87
CA ASN A 122 11.77 10.51 16.63
C ASN A 122 12.76 9.53 17.25
N TYR A 123 12.29 8.38 17.73
CA TYR A 123 13.15 7.32 18.23
C TYR A 123 14.07 6.75 17.14
N ILE A 124 13.53 6.46 15.95
CA ILE A 124 14.30 5.93 14.82
C ILE A 124 15.35 6.94 14.37
N ILE A 125 14.99 8.23 14.26
CA ILE A 125 15.95 9.30 13.93
C ILE A 125 17.10 9.32 14.95
N ALA A 126 16.80 9.32 16.25
CA ALA A 126 17.83 9.32 17.28
C ALA A 126 18.75 8.08 17.22
N GLU A 127 18.21 6.91 16.88
CA GLU A 127 19.01 5.69 16.68
C GLU A 127 19.92 5.80 15.43
N MET A 128 19.42 6.35 14.34
CA MET A 128 20.19 6.58 13.11
C MET A 128 21.30 7.60 13.33
N GLU A 129 21.04 8.70 14.03
CA GLU A 129 22.05 9.70 14.38
C GLU A 129 23.16 9.11 15.25
N LYS A 130 22.79 8.24 16.21
CA LYS A 130 23.76 7.51 17.02
C LYS A 130 24.66 6.62 16.15
N LYS A 131 24.10 5.80 15.27
CA LYS A 131 24.87 4.93 14.34
C LYS A 131 25.77 5.75 13.41
N LEU A 132 25.27 6.87 12.90
CA LEU A 132 26.04 7.78 12.05
C LEU A 132 27.24 8.36 12.79
N ASN A 133 27.09 8.75 14.07
CA ASN A 133 28.18 9.26 14.88
C ASN A 133 29.23 8.17 15.21
N GLU A 134 28.79 6.93 15.46
CA GLU A 134 29.69 5.79 15.66
C GLU A 134 30.53 5.51 14.39
N GLU A 135 29.92 5.54 13.20
CA GLU A 135 30.63 5.38 11.93
C GLU A 135 31.59 6.54 11.62
N LYS A 136 31.18 7.79 11.90
CA LYS A 136 32.08 8.95 11.80
C LYS A 136 33.33 8.79 12.68
N PHE A 137 33.15 8.30 13.91
CA PHE A 137 34.27 8.04 14.81
C PHE A 137 35.21 6.94 14.29
N LYS A 138 34.67 5.85 13.74
CA LYS A 138 35.47 4.80 13.09
C LYS A 138 36.26 5.34 11.90
N TYR A 139 35.62 6.13 11.04
CA TYR A 139 36.25 6.75 9.88
C TYR A 139 37.43 7.65 10.27
N GLU A 140 37.25 8.55 11.25
CA GLU A 140 38.33 9.42 11.73
C GLU A 140 39.50 8.62 12.35
N SER A 141 39.21 7.53 13.05
CA SER A 141 40.23 6.62 13.57
C SER A 141 41.06 5.97 12.44
N ILE A 142 40.39 5.46 11.40
CA ILE A 142 41.04 4.85 10.22
C ILE A 142 41.88 5.89 9.48
N LYS A 143 41.34 7.08 9.26
CA LYS A 143 42.02 8.20 8.60
C LYS A 143 43.32 8.54 9.34
N LYS A 144 43.27 8.71 10.66
CA LYS A 144 44.46 8.97 11.50
C LYS A 144 45.50 7.84 11.41
N GLN A 145 45.07 6.59 11.40
CA GLN A 145 45.99 5.45 11.21
C GLN A 145 46.67 5.47 9.84
N ASN A 146 45.94 5.84 8.79
CA ASN A 146 46.48 5.94 7.44
C ASN A 146 47.46 7.10 7.30
N GLU A 147 47.18 8.26 7.89
CA GLU A 147 48.11 9.39 7.97
C GLU A 147 49.45 8.97 8.62
N ILE A 148 49.40 8.23 9.73
CA ILE A 148 50.60 7.69 10.38
C ILE A 148 51.38 6.72 9.48
N LYS A 149 50.67 5.84 8.74
CA LYS A 149 51.31 4.90 7.80
C LYS A 149 51.99 5.63 6.63
N ILE A 150 51.34 6.66 6.09
CA ILE A 150 51.90 7.51 5.03
C ILE A 150 53.17 8.18 5.53
N GLU A 151 53.15 8.76 6.72
CA GLU A 151 54.31 9.45 7.30
C GLU A 151 55.49 8.50 7.56
N LYS A 152 55.22 7.30 8.09
CA LYS A 152 56.24 6.24 8.23
C LYS A 152 56.85 5.83 6.89
N THR A 153 56.04 5.75 5.85
CA THR A 153 56.49 5.37 4.50
C THR A 153 57.35 6.46 3.89
N LYS A 154 56.97 7.73 4.04
CA LYS A 154 57.79 8.88 3.62
C LYS A 154 59.18 8.87 4.27
N LYS A 155 59.25 8.66 5.58
CA LYS A 155 60.54 8.56 6.30
C LYS A 155 61.43 7.43 5.77
N LYS A 156 60.87 6.23 5.54
CA LYS A 156 61.60 5.10 4.94
C LYS A 156 62.13 5.42 3.53
N ILE A 157 61.33 6.09 2.70
CA ILE A 157 61.76 6.53 1.37
C ILE A 157 62.94 7.51 1.48
N GLU A 158 62.90 8.44 2.43
CA GLU A 158 63.96 9.43 2.64
C GLU A 158 65.26 8.80 3.16
N GLU A 159 65.17 7.84 4.09
CA GLU A 159 66.31 7.05 4.57
C GLU A 159 66.96 6.24 3.45
N ASN A 160 66.16 5.59 2.60
CA ASN A 160 66.66 4.85 1.44
C ASN A 160 67.34 5.77 0.41
N LYS A 161 66.80 6.97 0.19
CA LYS A 161 67.44 7.99 -0.65
C LYS A 161 68.81 8.41 -0.12
N LYS A 162 68.98 8.56 1.21
CA LYS A 162 70.27 8.86 1.84
C LYS A 162 71.28 7.72 1.65
N LYS A 163 70.90 6.48 1.95
CA LYS A 163 71.77 5.30 1.76
C LYS A 163 72.22 5.13 0.31
N ASN A 164 71.33 5.37 -0.66
CA ASN A 164 71.70 5.29 -2.07
C ASN A 164 72.68 6.39 -2.48
N ARG A 165 72.56 7.62 -1.94
CA ARG A 165 73.53 8.69 -2.22
C ARG A 165 74.94 8.33 -1.75
N ASP A 166 75.06 7.72 -0.58
CA ASP A 166 76.36 7.32 -0.03
C ASP A 166 76.99 6.17 -0.85
N ASN A 167 76.19 5.27 -1.42
CA ASN A 167 76.65 4.22 -2.32
C ASN A 167 76.96 4.70 -3.77
N THR A 168 76.41 5.83 -4.19
CA THR A 168 76.58 6.33 -5.58
C THR A 168 77.92 7.08 -5.78
N ILE A 169 78.73 7.27 -4.73
CA ILE A 169 80.07 7.86 -4.86
C ILE A 169 81.11 6.85 -5.43
N SER A 170 80.75 5.56 -5.59
CA SER A 170 81.66 4.52 -6.12
C SER A 170 81.38 4.05 -7.56
N LEU A 171 80.40 4.61 -8.29
CA LEU A 171 80.09 4.17 -9.66
C LEU A 171 79.88 5.35 -10.61
N TYR A 172 80.99 5.98 -10.99
CA TYR A 172 81.08 6.63 -12.29
C TYR A 172 81.60 5.60 -13.30
N GLU A 173 80.69 4.80 -13.87
CA GLU A 173 80.82 4.18 -15.19
C GLU A 173 79.53 3.38 -15.48
N HIS A 174 78.77 3.82 -16.49
CA HIS A 174 77.54 3.24 -17.10
C HIS A 174 76.18 3.93 -16.85
N PRO A 175 75.88 4.99 -17.64
CA PRO A 175 74.61 5.75 -17.62
C PRO A 175 73.36 5.00 -18.15
N THR A 176 73.47 3.78 -18.66
CA THR A 176 72.39 3.15 -19.44
C THR A 176 71.35 2.39 -18.62
N LEU A 177 71.59 2.10 -17.33
CA LEU A 177 70.65 1.32 -16.50
C LEU A 177 69.56 2.16 -15.83
N ILE A 178 69.81 3.44 -15.55
CA ILE A 178 68.89 4.33 -14.80
C ILE A 178 67.60 4.64 -15.61
N PHE A 179 67.66 4.57 -16.95
CA PHE A 179 66.50 4.86 -17.79
C PHE A 179 65.46 3.72 -17.81
N LYS A 180 65.86 2.47 -17.51
CA LYS A 180 64.93 1.32 -17.51
C LYS A 180 64.10 1.22 -16.23
N GLU A 181 64.62 1.64 -15.08
CA GLU A 181 63.88 1.56 -13.81
C GLU A 181 62.82 2.66 -13.68
N ASN A 182 63.08 3.87 -14.17
CA ASN A 182 62.10 4.97 -14.10
C ASN A 182 60.84 4.70 -14.94
N ASN A 183 60.94 3.92 -16.01
CA ASN A 183 59.78 3.51 -16.81
C ASN A 183 58.93 2.41 -16.14
N LYS A 184 59.50 1.61 -15.23
CA LYS A 184 58.72 0.64 -14.44
C LYS A 184 57.89 1.33 -13.36
N LEU A 185 58.43 2.37 -12.72
CA LEU A 185 57.72 3.13 -11.68
C LEU A 185 56.52 3.91 -12.25
N LYS A 186 56.66 4.56 -13.42
CA LYS A 186 55.54 5.24 -14.10
C LYS A 186 54.37 4.29 -14.45
N LYS A 187 54.69 3.07 -14.87
CA LYS A 187 53.66 2.05 -15.18
C LYS A 187 52.91 1.55 -13.95
N ILE A 188 53.53 1.57 -12.77
CA ILE A 188 52.87 1.18 -11.52
C ILE A 188 51.92 2.28 -11.04
N GLU A 189 52.32 3.55 -11.14
CA GLU A 189 51.45 4.69 -10.79
C GLU A 189 50.23 4.80 -11.72
N GLU A 190 50.40 4.58 -13.03
CA GLU A 190 49.28 4.58 -13.98
C GLU A 190 48.29 3.43 -13.75
N ASN A 191 48.76 2.27 -13.27
CA ASN A 191 47.88 1.13 -12.98
C ASN A 191 47.09 1.30 -11.67
N ILE A 192 47.64 2.01 -10.68
CA ILE A 192 46.94 2.27 -9.41
C ILE A 192 45.85 3.34 -9.59
N LEU A 193 46.06 4.31 -10.50
CA LEU A 193 45.08 5.38 -10.77
C LEU A 193 43.93 4.94 -11.70
N ARG A 194 44.07 3.83 -12.42
CA ARG A 194 43.12 3.33 -13.43
C ARG A 194 42.31 2.12 -13.00
N GLN A 195 42.30 1.73 -11.73
CA GLN A 195 41.31 0.76 -11.27
C GLN A 195 40.00 1.50 -10.95
N PRO A 196 39.00 1.52 -11.85
CA PRO A 196 37.65 1.87 -11.44
C PRO A 196 37.24 0.85 -10.38
N PHE A 197 36.61 1.35 -9.31
CA PHE A 197 35.77 0.51 -8.48
C PHE A 197 34.60 0.05 -9.36
N ASP A 198 34.76 -1.07 -10.06
CA ASP A 198 33.70 -1.75 -10.79
C ASP A 198 32.71 -2.33 -9.76
N ILE A 199 31.67 -1.55 -9.47
CA ILE A 199 30.40 -2.07 -9.00
C ILE A 199 29.55 -2.24 -10.27
N SER A 200 29.80 -3.31 -11.02
CA SER A 200 28.92 -3.71 -12.12
C SER A 200 27.66 -4.31 -11.51
N ILE A 201 26.56 -3.56 -11.55
CA ILE A 201 25.22 -4.10 -11.39
C ILE A 201 24.83 -4.64 -12.77
N ASP A 202 24.79 -5.96 -12.90
CA ASP A 202 24.32 -6.64 -14.11
C ASP A 202 22.83 -6.33 -14.33
N GLU A 203 22.54 -5.44 -15.28
CA GLU A 203 21.20 -5.30 -15.84
C GLU A 203 21.04 -6.27 -17.03
N ASP A 204 20.15 -7.23 -16.83
CA ASP A 204 19.72 -8.34 -17.68
C ASP A 204 19.72 -8.09 -19.21
N ASN A 205 20.65 -8.74 -19.92
CA ASN A 205 20.52 -9.05 -21.35
C ASN A 205 19.55 -10.24 -21.53
N THR A 206 18.24 -9.99 -21.57
CA THR A 206 17.25 -11.04 -21.88
C THR A 206 16.94 -11.11 -23.38
N ILE A 207 17.25 -12.26 -23.99
CA ILE A 207 16.87 -12.59 -25.36
C ILE A 207 15.34 -12.78 -25.41
N PRO A 208 14.62 -12.12 -26.33
CA PRO A 208 13.17 -12.27 -26.46
C PRO A 208 12.78 -13.73 -26.76
N LEU A 209 11.98 -14.35 -25.89
CA LEU A 209 11.42 -15.69 -26.13
C LEU A 209 10.11 -15.55 -26.92
N SER A 210 9.98 -16.29 -28.03
CA SER A 210 8.72 -16.39 -28.79
C SER A 210 7.67 -17.17 -28.00
N THR A 211 6.42 -16.68 -28.00
CA THR A 211 5.30 -17.27 -27.24
C THR A 211 4.52 -18.35 -28.00
N ASP A 212 4.72 -18.49 -29.31
CA ASP A 212 3.88 -19.34 -30.16
C ASP A 212 3.93 -20.84 -29.80
N SER A 213 4.93 -21.27 -29.01
CA SER A 213 5.12 -22.65 -28.57
C SER A 213 4.83 -22.91 -27.09
N MET A 214 4.57 -21.89 -26.27
CA MET A 214 4.36 -22.08 -24.84
C MET A 214 2.90 -22.41 -24.53
N SER A 215 2.67 -23.43 -23.69
CA SER A 215 1.32 -23.73 -23.23
C SER A 215 0.82 -22.65 -22.28
N HIS A 216 -0.51 -22.51 -22.15
CA HIS A 216 -1.11 -21.58 -21.17
C HIS A 216 -0.63 -21.85 -19.73
N GLY A 217 -0.38 -23.12 -19.40
CA GLY A 217 0.15 -23.54 -18.10
C GLY A 217 1.58 -23.03 -17.85
N ASP A 218 2.44 -23.08 -18.86
CA ASP A 218 3.83 -22.61 -18.76
C ASP A 218 3.89 -21.11 -18.53
N ILE A 219 3.09 -20.34 -19.26
CA ILE A 219 2.99 -18.89 -19.08
C ILE A 219 2.48 -18.58 -17.67
N LYS A 220 1.42 -19.26 -17.20
CA LYS A 220 0.89 -19.04 -15.86
C LYS A 220 1.94 -19.25 -14.78
N LYS A 221 2.71 -20.34 -14.88
CA LYS A 221 3.81 -20.66 -13.95
C LYS A 221 4.90 -19.58 -13.99
N LEU A 222 5.28 -19.12 -15.18
CA LEU A 222 6.28 -18.08 -15.35
C LEU A 222 5.85 -16.74 -14.70
N ILE A 223 4.57 -16.38 -14.80
CA ILE A 223 4.00 -15.20 -14.11
C ILE A 223 4.11 -15.37 -12.60
N GLN A 224 3.74 -16.54 -12.06
CA GLN A 224 3.82 -16.83 -10.63
C GLN A 224 5.26 -16.70 -10.12
N GLU A 225 6.22 -17.34 -10.80
CA GLU A 225 7.64 -17.29 -10.47
C GLU A 225 8.18 -15.84 -10.49
N LYS A 226 7.82 -15.06 -11.52
CA LYS A 226 8.30 -13.68 -11.61
C LYS A 226 7.72 -12.78 -10.52
N ILE A 227 6.41 -12.83 -10.26
CA ILE A 227 5.80 -12.04 -9.18
C ILE A 227 6.34 -12.47 -7.82
N SER A 228 6.54 -13.78 -7.60
CA SER A 228 7.19 -14.29 -6.38
C SER A 228 8.60 -13.74 -6.21
N SER A 229 9.39 -13.64 -7.29
CA SER A 229 10.74 -13.05 -7.23
C SER A 229 10.72 -11.55 -6.88
N TRP A 230 9.72 -10.80 -7.36
CA TRP A 230 9.59 -9.37 -7.07
C TRP A 230 9.10 -9.08 -5.65
N THR A 231 8.29 -9.97 -5.08
CA THR A 231 7.56 -9.72 -3.82
C THR A 231 8.10 -10.51 -2.63
N SER A 232 8.90 -11.56 -2.88
CA SER A 232 9.26 -12.60 -1.90
C SER A 232 8.08 -13.40 -1.34
N PHE A 233 6.88 -13.30 -1.93
CA PHE A 233 5.72 -14.10 -1.54
C PHE A 233 5.50 -15.29 -2.47
N SER A 234 4.89 -16.33 -1.93
CA SER A 234 4.49 -17.51 -2.71
C SER A 234 3.06 -17.35 -3.24
N PHE A 235 2.79 -17.86 -4.45
CA PHE A 235 1.42 -17.91 -4.97
C PHE A 235 0.56 -18.77 -4.04
N LYS A 236 -0.59 -18.23 -3.61
CA LYS A 236 -1.52 -18.94 -2.73
C LYS A 236 -2.73 -19.49 -3.50
N GLN A 237 -3.47 -18.61 -4.17
CA GLN A 237 -4.71 -18.97 -4.85
C GLN A 237 -5.17 -17.90 -5.85
N VAL A 238 -6.05 -18.28 -6.78
CA VAL A 238 -6.84 -17.34 -7.58
C VAL A 238 -8.10 -17.00 -6.81
N ILE A 239 -8.31 -15.71 -6.48
CA ILE A 239 -9.50 -15.25 -5.73
C ILE A 239 -10.62 -14.76 -6.66
N PHE A 240 -10.28 -14.35 -7.88
CA PHE A 240 -11.22 -13.93 -8.91
C PHE A 240 -10.74 -14.41 -10.29
N ASN A 241 -11.65 -14.91 -11.12
CA ASN A 241 -11.41 -15.28 -12.51
C ASN A 241 -12.61 -14.86 -13.37
N SER A 242 -12.38 -14.01 -14.37
CA SER A 242 -13.45 -13.41 -15.18
C SER A 242 -14.23 -14.37 -16.08
N ASP A 243 -13.74 -15.59 -16.29
CA ASP A 243 -14.46 -16.62 -17.05
C ASP A 243 -15.49 -17.33 -16.16
N GLN A 244 -15.25 -17.32 -14.83
CA GLN A 244 -16.11 -17.96 -13.83
C GLN A 244 -16.93 -16.96 -13.01
N ASN A 245 -16.49 -15.70 -12.96
CA ASN A 245 -17.06 -14.69 -12.10
C ASN A 245 -17.51 -13.49 -12.92
N GLU A 246 -18.68 -12.96 -12.55
CA GLU A 246 -19.25 -11.78 -13.19
C GLU A 246 -18.52 -10.51 -12.74
N TRP A 247 -18.42 -9.55 -13.67
CA TRP A 247 -17.79 -8.24 -13.46
C TRP A 247 -18.45 -7.16 -14.32
N ILE A 248 -19.77 -7.30 -14.54
CA ILE A 248 -20.60 -6.30 -15.24
C ILE A 248 -21.02 -5.18 -14.27
N LYS A 249 -21.46 -4.06 -14.82
CA LYS A 249 -22.04 -2.95 -14.05
C LYS A 249 -23.28 -3.40 -13.27
N GLY A 250 -23.32 -3.01 -11.99
CA GLY A 250 -24.38 -3.38 -11.04
C GLY A 250 -24.07 -4.65 -10.22
N SER A 251 -23.08 -5.45 -10.62
CA SER A 251 -22.66 -6.65 -9.90
C SER A 251 -21.65 -6.31 -8.79
N CYS A 252 -21.79 -6.94 -7.62
CA CYS A 252 -20.86 -6.81 -6.49
C CYS A 252 -19.80 -7.92 -6.44
N VAL A 253 -19.88 -8.93 -7.33
CA VAL A 253 -19.09 -10.16 -7.24
C VAL A 253 -17.58 -9.87 -7.21
N PHE A 254 -17.08 -9.00 -8.08
CA PHE A 254 -15.66 -8.64 -8.07
C PHE A 254 -15.24 -8.01 -6.73
N ASN A 255 -16.02 -7.04 -6.24
CA ASN A 255 -15.73 -6.32 -5.00
C ASN A 255 -15.69 -7.28 -3.81
N GLU A 256 -16.68 -8.17 -3.68
CA GLU A 256 -16.74 -9.19 -2.63
C GLU A 256 -15.53 -10.13 -2.64
N LYS A 257 -14.97 -10.44 -3.82
CA LYS A 257 -13.79 -11.29 -3.95
C LYS A 257 -12.49 -10.61 -3.53
N VAL A 258 -12.36 -9.30 -3.76
CA VAL A 258 -11.09 -8.58 -3.52
C VAL A 258 -11.06 -7.85 -2.17
N LEU A 259 -12.22 -7.46 -1.63
CA LEU A 259 -12.30 -6.76 -0.34
C LEU A 259 -11.72 -7.60 0.80
N ASN A 260 -11.01 -6.94 1.70
CA ASN A 260 -10.31 -7.52 2.85
C ASN A 260 -9.18 -8.51 2.51
N HIS A 261 -8.78 -8.60 1.24
CA HIS A 261 -7.58 -9.31 0.83
C HIS A 261 -6.41 -8.35 0.58
N ASN A 262 -5.20 -8.83 0.81
CA ASN A 262 -3.92 -8.16 0.61
C ASN A 262 -3.00 -9.01 -0.26
N ASN A 263 -1.82 -8.49 -0.62
CA ASN A 263 -0.83 -9.17 -1.47
C ASN A 263 -1.47 -9.68 -2.77
N LEU A 264 -2.15 -8.78 -3.48
CA LEU A 264 -2.97 -9.10 -4.64
C LEU A 264 -2.26 -8.70 -5.93
N ALA A 265 -2.16 -9.66 -6.85
CA ALA A 265 -1.78 -9.41 -8.24
C ALA A 265 -3.03 -9.38 -9.12
N PHE A 266 -3.24 -8.28 -9.83
CA PHE A 266 -4.31 -8.11 -10.82
C PHE A 266 -3.71 -8.35 -12.19
N ILE A 267 -4.10 -9.44 -12.86
CA ILE A 267 -3.54 -9.87 -14.14
C ILE A 267 -4.60 -9.71 -15.22
N ILE A 268 -4.28 -8.92 -16.23
CA ILE A 268 -5.18 -8.60 -17.33
C ILE A 268 -4.58 -9.19 -18.61
N THR A 269 -5.41 -9.90 -19.36
CA THR A 269 -5.15 -10.26 -20.74
C THR A 269 -6.09 -9.47 -21.63
N ASP A 270 -5.57 -8.70 -22.58
CA ASP A 270 -6.38 -7.95 -23.55
C ASP A 270 -6.67 -8.77 -24.82
N THR A 271 -7.48 -8.21 -25.71
CA THR A 271 -7.83 -8.82 -27.01
C THR A 271 -6.66 -8.95 -27.98
N ASN A 272 -5.55 -8.22 -27.77
CA ASN A 272 -4.31 -8.34 -28.52
C ASN A 272 -3.34 -9.37 -27.89
N LYS A 273 -3.80 -10.12 -26.88
CA LYS A 273 -3.02 -11.10 -26.12
C LYS A 273 -1.86 -10.48 -25.32
N ASN A 274 -1.91 -9.18 -25.05
CA ASN A 274 -0.99 -8.56 -24.10
C ASN A 274 -1.34 -9.02 -22.68
N LYS A 275 -0.32 -9.22 -21.84
CA LYS A 275 -0.46 -9.56 -20.42
C LYS A 275 0.27 -8.54 -19.57
N PHE A 276 -0.47 -7.86 -18.71
CA PHE A 276 0.01 -6.79 -17.84
C PHE A 276 -0.88 -6.70 -16.61
N GLY A 277 -0.51 -5.85 -15.65
CA GLY A 277 -1.20 -5.84 -14.38
C GLY A 277 -0.61 -4.90 -13.34
N GLY A 278 -1.07 -5.09 -12.11
CA GLY A 278 -0.58 -4.39 -10.94
C GLY A 278 -0.56 -5.28 -9.71
N PHE A 279 0.32 -4.96 -8.77
CA PHE A 279 0.43 -5.63 -7.48
C PHE A 279 0.24 -4.61 -6.35
N ILE A 280 -0.55 -4.99 -5.34
CA ILE A 280 -0.66 -4.26 -4.08
C ILE A 280 -0.33 -5.19 -2.92
N TYR A 281 0.43 -4.66 -1.96
CA TYR A 281 0.75 -5.28 -0.68
C TYR A 281 -0.35 -4.99 0.35
N GLN A 282 -0.93 -3.79 0.31
CA GLN A 282 -1.95 -3.38 1.27
C GLN A 282 -3.30 -4.07 1.04
N SER A 283 -4.09 -4.15 2.11
CA SER A 283 -5.44 -4.73 2.06
C SER A 283 -6.43 -3.79 1.37
N VAL A 284 -7.30 -4.35 0.52
CA VAL A 284 -8.43 -3.64 -0.07
C VAL A 284 -9.51 -3.43 0.99
N SER A 285 -9.40 -2.35 1.76
CA SER A 285 -10.21 -2.12 2.95
C SER A 285 -11.59 -1.51 2.67
N MET A 286 -11.77 -0.81 1.55
CA MET A 286 -13.04 -0.16 1.20
C MET A 286 -13.14 0.13 -0.30
N GLU A 287 -14.37 0.37 -0.74
CA GLU A 287 -14.71 0.85 -2.08
C GLU A 287 -14.64 2.37 -2.16
N GLU A 288 -14.58 2.90 -3.38
CA GLU A 288 -14.67 4.33 -3.71
C GLU A 288 -13.61 5.20 -3.02
N SER A 289 -12.49 4.60 -2.63
CA SER A 289 -11.36 5.26 -1.99
C SER A 289 -10.05 4.74 -2.57
N TYR A 290 -9.02 5.60 -2.58
CA TYR A 290 -7.67 5.15 -2.89
C TYR A 290 -7.07 4.42 -1.69
N ILE A 291 -6.37 3.34 -2.00
CA ILE A 291 -5.45 2.67 -1.10
C ILE A 291 -4.09 3.31 -1.28
N SER A 292 -3.50 3.73 -0.16
CA SER A 292 -2.10 4.13 -0.11
C SER A 292 -1.23 2.89 0.05
N ASP A 293 -0.30 2.66 -0.88
CA ASP A 293 0.63 1.55 -0.79
C ASP A 293 2.02 1.98 -1.30
N PRO A 294 3.03 2.07 -0.42
CA PRO A 294 4.37 2.50 -0.79
C PRO A 294 5.14 1.51 -1.66
N GLN A 295 4.71 0.25 -1.68
CA GLN A 295 5.40 -0.84 -2.37
C GLN A 295 4.62 -1.32 -3.61
N ALA A 296 3.45 -0.74 -3.89
CA ALA A 296 2.70 -1.10 -5.08
C ALA A 296 3.52 -0.88 -6.35
N PHE A 297 3.30 -1.75 -7.34
CA PHE A 297 3.95 -1.65 -8.63
C PHE A 297 3.00 -2.10 -9.74
N LEU A 298 3.19 -1.54 -10.93
CA LEU A 298 2.61 -2.06 -12.16
C LEU A 298 3.61 -2.98 -12.84
N PHE A 299 3.12 -3.86 -13.71
CA PHE A 299 4.00 -4.74 -14.46
C PHE A 299 3.47 -5.08 -15.83
N THR A 300 4.40 -5.44 -16.70
CA THR A 300 4.16 -6.02 -18.02
C THR A 300 4.83 -7.38 -18.07
N ILE A 301 4.20 -8.32 -18.78
CA ILE A 301 4.66 -9.72 -18.93
C ILE A 301 4.78 -10.08 -20.41
N GLN A 302 3.81 -9.66 -21.21
CA GLN A 302 3.77 -9.97 -22.62
C GLN A 302 3.17 -8.79 -23.38
N ILE A 303 3.89 -8.28 -24.38
CA ILE A 303 3.41 -7.24 -25.30
C ILE A 303 3.65 -7.69 -26.73
N ASN A 304 2.64 -7.59 -27.60
CA ASN A 304 2.73 -7.94 -29.02
C ASN A 304 3.35 -9.34 -29.24
N ASN A 305 2.89 -10.33 -28.47
CA ASN A 305 3.38 -11.72 -28.47
C ASN A 305 4.84 -11.94 -28.04
N LYS A 306 5.53 -10.90 -27.54
CA LYS A 306 6.87 -11.00 -26.96
C LYS A 306 6.76 -11.04 -25.44
N ILE A 307 7.39 -12.03 -24.80
CA ILE A 307 7.55 -12.05 -23.34
C ILE A 307 8.56 -10.97 -22.96
N GLU A 308 8.13 -10.06 -22.10
CA GLU A 308 8.93 -8.96 -21.58
C GLU A 308 8.47 -8.64 -20.16
N PHE A 309 9.37 -8.80 -19.19
CA PHE A 309 9.08 -8.59 -17.78
C PHE A 309 9.56 -7.23 -17.33
N ASN A 310 8.65 -6.26 -17.29
CA ASN A 310 8.94 -4.94 -16.76
C ASN A 310 8.17 -4.72 -15.46
N LYS A 311 8.84 -4.16 -14.46
CA LYS A 311 8.28 -3.73 -13.19
C LYS A 311 8.36 -2.21 -13.11
N PHE A 312 7.26 -1.57 -12.72
CA PHE A 312 7.14 -0.13 -12.63
C PHE A 312 6.77 0.24 -11.20
N ASP A 313 7.72 0.77 -10.43
CA ASP A 313 7.49 1.12 -9.03
C ASP A 313 6.65 2.41 -8.92
N ILE A 314 5.84 2.49 -7.87
CA ILE A 314 4.99 3.65 -7.61
C ILE A 314 5.80 4.88 -7.18
N THR A 315 5.47 6.05 -7.74
CA THR A 315 6.08 7.32 -7.31
C THR A 315 5.18 8.13 -6.37
N ASN A 316 3.86 7.96 -6.47
CA ASN A 316 2.89 8.62 -5.59
C ASN A 316 1.99 7.60 -4.88
N GLN A 317 2.43 7.22 -3.68
CA GLN A 317 1.95 6.06 -2.93
C GLN A 317 0.46 6.13 -2.59
N GLN A 318 -0.09 7.34 -2.40
CA GLN A 318 -1.49 7.56 -2.03
C GLN A 318 -2.50 7.14 -3.11
N TYR A 319 -2.03 6.90 -4.34
CA TYR A 319 -2.87 6.54 -5.48
C TYR A 319 -2.55 5.15 -6.03
N ALA A 320 -2.12 4.23 -5.16
CA ALA A 320 -1.71 2.90 -5.58
C ALA A 320 -2.85 2.15 -6.27
N PHE A 321 -4.00 2.07 -5.62
CA PHE A 321 -5.15 1.32 -6.14
C PHE A 321 -6.47 1.96 -5.73
N TYR A 322 -7.48 1.83 -6.57
CA TYR A 322 -8.84 2.29 -6.31
C TYR A 322 -9.83 1.25 -6.76
N LEU A 323 -10.55 0.65 -5.80
CA LEU A 323 -11.68 -0.22 -6.08
C LEU A 323 -12.93 0.63 -6.27
N THR A 324 -13.62 0.47 -7.39
CA THR A 324 -14.83 1.25 -7.65
C THR A 324 -16.07 0.49 -7.20
N GLY A 325 -17.12 1.22 -6.88
CA GLY A 325 -18.39 0.67 -6.46
C GLY A 325 -19.14 -0.04 -7.60
N PRO A 326 -20.12 -0.91 -7.29
CA PRO A 326 -20.82 -1.74 -8.27
C PRO A 326 -21.50 -0.96 -9.40
N LYS A 327 -22.02 0.24 -9.11
CA LYS A 327 -22.83 1.05 -10.05
C LYS A 327 -21.99 1.87 -11.03
N THR A 328 -20.68 1.99 -10.82
CA THR A 328 -19.80 2.75 -11.71
C THR A 328 -19.44 1.94 -12.96
N LYS A 329 -18.99 2.61 -14.03
CA LYS A 329 -18.55 1.94 -15.27
C LYS A 329 -17.16 1.31 -15.15
N ARG A 330 -16.31 1.87 -14.30
CA ARG A 330 -14.96 1.37 -14.02
C ARG A 330 -15.06 0.13 -13.14
N LEU A 331 -14.10 -0.77 -13.19
CA LEU A 331 -13.99 -1.91 -12.27
C LEU A 331 -13.00 -1.56 -11.15
N PHE A 332 -11.77 -1.25 -11.54
CA PHE A 332 -10.72 -0.75 -10.66
C PHE A 332 -9.74 0.13 -11.44
N THR A 333 -8.89 0.84 -10.70
CA THR A 333 -7.83 1.68 -11.28
C THR A 333 -6.55 1.61 -10.46
N PHE A 334 -5.41 1.76 -11.12
CA PHE A 334 -4.15 2.12 -10.50
C PHE A 334 -3.73 3.52 -10.96
N GLY A 335 -3.06 4.26 -10.07
CA GLY A 335 -2.55 5.60 -10.34
C GLY A 335 -3.59 6.70 -10.16
N PHE A 336 -3.12 7.94 -10.05
CA PHE A 336 -3.98 9.10 -9.80
C PHE A 336 -5.03 9.24 -10.91
N GLY A 337 -6.29 9.40 -10.54
CA GLY A 337 -7.40 9.57 -11.49
C GLY A 337 -7.66 8.37 -12.41
N GLY A 338 -7.02 7.22 -12.17
CA GLY A 338 -7.02 6.08 -13.09
C GLY A 338 -6.31 6.36 -14.41
N TYR A 339 -5.27 7.22 -14.39
CA TYR A 339 -4.45 7.43 -15.58
C TYR A 339 -3.65 6.17 -15.91
N ASP A 340 -2.85 5.65 -14.98
CA ASP A 340 -1.87 4.59 -15.26
C ASP A 340 -2.48 3.29 -15.77
N LEU A 341 -3.53 2.81 -15.10
CA LEU A 341 -4.30 1.65 -15.54
C LEU A 341 -5.75 1.80 -15.08
N THR A 342 -6.68 1.89 -16.02
CA THR A 342 -8.12 1.78 -15.73
C THR A 342 -8.69 0.58 -16.46
N VAL A 343 -9.33 -0.31 -15.72
CA VAL A 343 -10.10 -1.43 -16.26
C VAL A 343 -11.57 -1.09 -16.13
N MET A 344 -12.31 -1.13 -17.24
CA MET A 344 -13.77 -0.94 -17.26
C MET A 344 -14.50 -2.25 -16.99
N LYS A 345 -15.72 -2.19 -16.47
CA LYS A 345 -16.56 -3.38 -16.27
C LYS A 345 -16.91 -4.03 -17.62
N LYS A 346 -17.22 -5.33 -17.61
CA LYS A 346 -17.55 -6.06 -18.83
C LYS A 346 -18.70 -5.40 -19.60
N GLY A 347 -18.48 -5.14 -20.88
CA GLY A 347 -19.42 -4.44 -21.76
C GLY A 347 -19.34 -2.91 -21.74
N GLU A 348 -18.50 -2.32 -20.88
CA GLU A 348 -18.24 -0.88 -20.88
C GLU A 348 -16.93 -0.57 -21.63
N GLU A 349 -16.96 0.48 -22.46
CA GLU A 349 -15.79 0.97 -23.19
C GLU A 349 -14.91 1.90 -22.34
N GLY A 350 -13.65 2.06 -22.74
CA GLY A 350 -12.75 3.08 -22.19
C GLY A 350 -11.69 2.56 -21.22
N SER A 351 -11.36 1.27 -21.24
CA SER A 351 -10.17 0.77 -20.53
C SER A 351 -8.92 1.37 -21.20
N LYS A 352 -7.96 1.78 -20.37
CA LYS A 352 -6.84 2.58 -20.85
C LYS A 352 -5.61 2.47 -19.95
N CYS A 353 -4.46 2.76 -20.54
CA CYS A 353 -3.19 2.94 -19.84
C CYS A 353 -2.63 4.32 -20.21
N HIS A 354 -2.36 5.15 -19.23
CA HIS A 354 -1.77 6.47 -19.42
C HIS A 354 -0.75 6.75 -18.32
N GLN A 355 0.50 6.55 -18.69
CA GLN A 355 1.65 6.42 -17.81
C GLN A 355 1.96 7.74 -17.08
N ARG A 356 1.74 7.81 -15.77
CA ARG A 356 1.89 9.04 -14.99
C ARG A 356 2.39 8.86 -13.55
N THR A 357 1.81 7.93 -12.81
CA THR A 357 2.04 7.77 -11.35
C THR A 357 3.15 6.77 -11.03
N TYR A 358 3.49 5.89 -11.96
CA TYR A 358 4.53 4.88 -11.81
C TYR A 358 5.76 5.21 -12.65
N GLN A 359 6.91 4.61 -12.32
CA GLN A 359 8.15 4.80 -13.05
C GLN A 359 8.29 3.80 -14.20
N TYR A 360 8.08 4.26 -15.43
CA TYR A 360 8.02 3.37 -16.61
C TYR A 360 9.33 3.21 -17.39
N ASN A 361 10.31 4.09 -17.16
CA ASN A 361 11.62 4.05 -17.83
C ASN A 361 11.54 3.91 -19.37
N GLY A 362 10.51 4.49 -20.00
CA GLY A 362 10.29 4.46 -21.46
C GLY A 362 9.57 3.23 -22.01
N HIS A 363 9.20 2.25 -21.17
CA HIS A 363 8.44 1.07 -21.59
C HIS A 363 6.93 1.32 -21.51
N SER A 364 6.12 0.72 -22.39
CA SER A 364 4.65 0.80 -22.33
C SER A 364 4.06 -0.28 -21.43
N LEU A 365 3.01 0.05 -20.66
CA LEU A 365 2.32 -0.92 -19.79
C LEU A 365 1.54 -1.99 -20.58
N CYS A 366 0.73 -1.55 -21.55
CA CYS A 366 -0.20 -2.40 -22.29
C CYS A 366 -0.05 -2.30 -23.82
N GLY A 367 1.07 -1.75 -24.29
CA GLY A 367 1.43 -1.65 -25.72
C GLY A 367 0.71 -0.53 -26.48
N SER A 368 -0.33 0.08 -25.91
CA SER A 368 -1.05 1.24 -26.46
C SER A 368 -1.78 2.00 -25.35
N ASP A 369 -2.39 3.15 -25.66
CA ASP A 369 -3.13 3.95 -24.67
C ASP A 369 -4.48 3.33 -24.28
N HIS A 370 -5.04 2.45 -25.12
CA HIS A 370 -6.38 1.88 -24.96
C HIS A 370 -6.36 0.37 -25.19
N PHE A 371 -7.12 -0.36 -24.37
CA PHE A 371 -7.23 -1.81 -24.53
C PHE A 371 -8.66 -2.29 -24.30
N THR A 372 -8.98 -3.47 -24.81
CA THR A 372 -10.22 -4.18 -24.46
C THR A 372 -9.85 -5.41 -23.64
N PRO A 373 -10.18 -5.46 -22.34
CA PRO A 373 -9.85 -6.61 -21.51
C PRO A 373 -10.65 -7.83 -21.99
N GLN A 374 -9.94 -8.92 -22.25
CA GLN A 374 -10.50 -10.21 -22.63
C GLN A 374 -10.66 -11.12 -21.41
N HIS A 375 -9.66 -11.14 -20.53
CA HIS A 375 -9.63 -11.98 -19.34
C HIS A 375 -8.95 -11.27 -18.17
N ILE A 376 -9.46 -11.45 -16.95
CA ILE A 376 -8.94 -10.86 -15.72
C ILE A 376 -8.87 -11.96 -14.66
N GLU A 377 -7.70 -12.13 -14.06
CA GLU A 377 -7.54 -12.89 -12.83
C GLU A 377 -7.02 -11.99 -11.71
N VAL A 378 -7.44 -12.27 -10.48
CA VAL A 378 -6.81 -11.70 -9.29
C VAL A 378 -6.24 -12.83 -8.45
N TRP A 379 -4.94 -12.79 -8.21
CA TRP A 379 -4.20 -13.81 -7.49
C TRP A 379 -3.79 -13.28 -6.12
N GLN A 380 -3.91 -14.11 -5.10
CA GLN A 380 -3.41 -13.82 -3.76
C GLN A 380 -2.07 -14.51 -3.53
N PHE A 381 -1.16 -13.80 -2.87
CA PHE A 381 0.17 -14.29 -2.48
C PHE A 381 0.34 -14.27 -0.95
N SER A 382 1.20 -15.13 -0.40
CA SER A 382 1.49 -15.20 1.06
C SER A 382 2.91 -15.65 1.39
#